data_AF-A0A950HLI1-F1
#
_entry.id   AF-A0A950HLI1-F1
#
_cell.length_a   1.000
_cell.length_b   1.000
_cell.length_c   1.000
_cell.angle_alpha   90.00
_cell.angle_beta   90.00
_cell.angle_gamma   90.00
#
_symmetry.space_group_name_H-M   'P 1'
#
loop_
_entity.id
_entity.type
_entity.pdbx_description
1 polymer ?
#
loop_
_entity_poly.entity_id
_entity_poly.type
_entity_poly.pdbx_seq_one_letter_code
_entity_poly.pdbx_strand_id
1 'polypeptide(L)'
;MRVYVTRRGGLAGVALHATLDTAQLSTADATRVEAALQDLPWGRLPAEPTGADRFRYEILIEEGGHERRVELGETEIPDTLRPLLELLPGHGRIRPASGAAASGPQGAPP
;
A
#
# COMPACT_ATOMS: atom_id res chain seq x y z
N MET A 1 1.37 5.42 14.41
CA MET A 1 1.12 4.24 13.55
C MET A 1 1.72 4.53 12.19
N ARG A 2 2.41 3.56 11.57
CA ARG A 2 3.00 3.75 10.25
C ARG A 2 2.25 2.92 9.22
N VAL A 3 1.89 3.55 8.12
CA VAL A 3 1.03 3.01 7.06
C VAL A 3 1.83 3.00 5.76
N TYR A 4 1.96 1.84 5.17
CA TYR A 4 2.64 1.63 3.89
C TYR A 4 1.58 1.22 2.89
N VAL A 5 1.44 2.03 1.84
CA VAL A 5 0.49 1.78 0.76
C VAL A 5 1.30 1.53 -0.50
N THR A 6 1.07 0.38 -1.11
CA THR A 6 1.67 -0.02 -2.37
C THR A 6 0.58 -0.26 -3.39
N ARG A 7 0.39 0.67 -4.31
CA ARG A 7 -0.49 0.50 -5.46
C ARG A 7 0.31 -0.09 -6.61
N ARG A 8 0.00 -1.33 -7.01
CA ARG A 8 0.62 -2.03 -8.14
C ARG A 8 -0.41 -2.18 -9.26
N GLY A 9 -0.10 -1.71 -10.45
CA GLY A 9 -0.99 -1.94 -11.59
C GLY A 9 -1.02 -0.81 -12.61
N GLY A 10 -1.83 -1.02 -13.65
CA GLY A 10 -1.96 -0.12 -14.79
C GLY A 10 -0.99 -0.46 -15.92
N LEU A 11 -1.34 0.00 -17.13
CA LEU A 11 -0.69 -0.29 -18.42
C LEU A 11 0.84 -0.04 -18.49
N ALA A 12 1.44 0.59 -17.48
CA ALA A 12 2.84 0.98 -17.48
C ALA A 12 3.73 0.21 -16.48
N GLY A 13 3.17 -0.72 -15.69
CA GLY A 13 3.96 -1.48 -14.70
C GLY A 13 4.58 -0.61 -13.60
N VAL A 14 4.02 0.56 -13.29
CA VAL A 14 4.53 1.45 -12.25
C VAL A 14 3.90 1.08 -10.91
N ALA A 15 4.71 1.06 -9.84
CA ALA A 15 4.22 0.85 -8.48
C ALA A 15 4.35 2.17 -7.69
N LEU A 16 3.22 2.70 -7.22
CA LEU A 16 3.24 3.84 -6.30
C LEU A 16 3.44 3.28 -4.89
N HIS A 17 4.54 3.67 -4.24
CA HIS A 17 4.80 3.38 -2.85
C HIS A 17 4.65 4.67 -2.04
N ALA A 18 3.74 4.66 -1.09
CA ALA A 18 3.56 5.75 -0.13
C ALA A 18 3.79 5.22 1.28
N THR A 19 4.52 5.98 2.07
CA THR A 19 4.66 5.76 3.50
C THR A 19 4.08 6.96 4.21
N LEU A 20 3.08 6.71 5.04
CA LEU A 20 2.39 7.70 5.84
C LEU A 20 2.60 7.37 7.30
N ASP A 21 2.99 8.36 8.09
CA ASP A 21 3.14 8.21 9.53
C ASP A 21 2.07 9.07 10.22
N THR A 22 1.18 8.44 10.99
CA THR A 22 0.09 9.16 11.65
C THR A 22 0.57 10.11 12.73
N ALA A 23 1.78 9.91 13.27
CA ALA A 23 2.38 10.86 14.22
C ALA A 23 2.89 12.14 13.53
N GLN A 24 3.06 12.12 12.20
CA GLN A 24 3.40 13.30 11.40
C GLN A 24 2.17 14.04 10.87
N LEU A 25 0.97 13.46 11.03
CA LEU A 25 -0.29 14.07 10.63
C LEU A 25 -0.89 14.93 11.74
N SER A 26 -1.77 15.85 11.36
CA SER A 26 -2.62 16.54 12.33
C SER A 26 -3.55 15.55 13.02
N THR A 27 -3.90 15.79 14.28
CA THR A 27 -4.76 14.89 15.07
C THR A 27 -6.07 14.55 14.35
N ALA A 28 -6.66 15.52 13.64
CA ALA A 28 -7.88 15.30 12.85
C ALA A 28 -7.69 14.31 11.68
N ASP A 29 -6.57 14.40 10.96
CA ASP A 29 -6.27 13.51 9.83
C ASP A 29 -5.83 12.13 10.32
N ALA A 30 -5.05 12.08 11.41
CA ALA A 30 -4.67 10.83 12.07
C ALA A 30 -5.92 10.03 12.46
N THR A 31 -6.89 10.63 13.15
CA THR A 31 -8.14 9.95 13.54
C THR A 31 -8.95 9.47 12.34
N ARG A 32 -9.02 10.25 11.25
CA ARG A 32 -9.72 9.84 10.02
C ARG A 32 -9.04 8.63 9.36
N VAL A 33 -7.71 8.67 9.26
CA VAL A 33 -6.90 7.58 8.70
C VAL A 33 -7.01 6.33 9.57
N GLU A 34 -6.93 6.48 10.89
CA GLU A 34 -7.08 5.37 11.83
C GLU A 34 -8.46 4.72 11.74
N ALA A 35 -9.54 5.51 11.69
CA ALA A 35 -10.90 5.00 11.52
C ALA A 35 -11.07 4.27 10.17
N ALA A 36 -10.54 4.84 9.09
CA ALA A 36 -10.53 4.22 7.76
C ALA A 36 -9.83 2.85 7.76
N LEU A 37 -8.69 2.77 8.45
CA LEU A 37 -7.89 1.56 8.55
C LEU A 37 -8.56 0.51 9.45
N GLN A 38 -9.23 0.90 10.52
CA GLN A 38 -9.94 -0.03 11.41
C GLN A 38 -11.09 -0.77 10.72
N ASP A 39 -11.73 -0.15 9.74
CA ASP A 39 -12.83 -0.73 8.95
C ASP A 39 -12.35 -1.75 7.90
N LEU A 40 -11.04 -1.81 7.62
CA LEU A 40 -10.50 -2.72 6.63
C LEU A 40 -10.50 -4.18 7.10
N PRO A 41 -10.75 -5.13 6.18
CA PRO A 41 -10.70 -6.56 6.48
C PRO A 41 -9.24 -7.05 6.58
N TRP A 42 -8.55 -6.71 7.67
CA TRP A 42 -7.17 -7.13 7.95
C TRP A 42 -7.02 -8.66 7.94
N GLY A 43 -5.94 -9.15 7.33
CA GLY A 43 -5.68 -10.58 7.25
C GLY A 43 -6.53 -11.33 6.21
N ARG A 44 -7.32 -10.61 5.41
CA ARG A 44 -7.99 -11.20 4.25
C ARG A 44 -6.98 -11.42 3.12
N LEU A 45 -6.94 -12.64 2.60
CA LEU A 45 -6.26 -12.96 1.35
C LEU A 45 -7.02 -12.26 0.20
N PRO A 46 -6.32 -11.71 -0.81
CA PRO A 46 -6.98 -11.06 -1.93
C PRO A 46 -7.94 -12.05 -2.57
N ALA A 47 -9.19 -11.62 -2.80
CA ALA A 47 -10.09 -12.39 -3.64
C ALA A 47 -9.46 -12.51 -5.04
N GLU A 48 -9.63 -13.66 -5.71
CA GLU A 48 -9.13 -13.82 -7.06
C GLU A 48 -9.68 -12.68 -7.95
N PRO A 49 -8.81 -11.98 -8.70
CA PRO A 49 -9.21 -10.79 -9.44
C PRO A 49 -10.30 -11.17 -10.45
N THR A 50 -11.54 -10.83 -10.12
CA THR A 50 -12.71 -11.22 -10.91
C THR A 50 -13.00 -10.12 -11.93
N GLY A 51 -12.18 -10.04 -12.98
CA GLY A 51 -12.34 -9.06 -14.05
C GLY A 51 -11.22 -8.05 -14.17
N ALA A 52 -11.42 -7.02 -15.00
CA ALA A 52 -10.42 -6.04 -15.46
C ALA A 52 -9.81 -5.12 -14.37
N ASP A 53 -9.82 -5.54 -13.10
CA ASP A 53 -9.11 -4.95 -11.97
C ASP A 53 -7.59 -5.05 -12.22
N ARG A 54 -7.08 -4.08 -12.99
CA ARG A 54 -5.65 -3.98 -13.32
C ARG A 54 -4.84 -3.32 -12.21
N PHE A 55 -5.49 -2.85 -11.14
CA PHE A 55 -4.86 -2.18 -10.01
C PHE A 55 -5.12 -2.96 -8.72
N ARG A 56 -4.04 -3.29 -8.03
CA ARG A 56 -4.04 -3.87 -6.68
C ARG A 56 -3.44 -2.88 -5.70
N TYR A 57 -4.04 -2.78 -4.53
CA TYR A 57 -3.60 -1.94 -3.44
C TYR A 57 -3.24 -2.83 -2.25
N GLU A 58 -1.98 -2.82 -1.89
CA GLU A 58 -1.44 -3.52 -0.73
C GLU A 58 -1.23 -2.47 0.36
N ILE A 59 -1.94 -2.62 1.47
CA ILE A 59 -1.87 -1.73 2.62
C ILE A 59 -1.31 -2.52 3.79
N LEU A 60 -0.25 -1.99 4.39
CA LEU A 60 0.43 -2.58 5.54
C LEU A 60 0.54 -1.52 6.62
N ILE A 61 0.16 -1.87 7.85
CA ILE A 61 0.23 -0.96 8.99
C ILE A 61 1.06 -1.58 10.09
N GLU A 62 1.93 -0.77 10.68
CA GLU A 62 2.69 -1.09 11.88
C GLU A 62 2.22 -0.21 13.04
N GLU A 63 1.71 -0.85 14.09
CA GLU A 63 1.27 -0.18 15.31
C GLU A 63 1.67 -1.02 16.53
N GLY A 64 2.43 -0.44 17.46
CA GLY A 64 2.73 -1.08 18.75
C GLY A 64 3.44 -2.44 18.65
N GLY A 65 4.17 -2.70 17.55
CA GLY A 65 4.82 -4.00 17.28
C GLY A 65 3.93 -5.02 16.57
N HIS A 66 2.69 -4.67 16.23
CA HIS A 66 1.81 -5.48 15.41
C HIS A 66 1.79 -4.97 13.97
N GLU A 67 2.11 -5.87 13.03
CA GLU A 67 1.96 -5.63 11.61
C GLU A 67 0.62 -6.20 11.14
N ARG A 68 -0.19 -5.39 10.46
CA ARG A 68 -1.42 -5.86 9.78
C ARG A 68 -1.30 -5.54 8.30
N ARG A 69 -1.61 -6.53 7.48
CA ARG A 69 -1.60 -6.41 6.02
C ARG A 69 -2.98 -6.72 5.45
N VAL A 70 -3.36 -5.97 4.42
CA VAL A 70 -4.56 -6.23 3.61
C VAL A 70 -4.24 -5.92 2.15
N GLU A 71 -4.82 -6.70 1.24
CA GLU A 71 -4.66 -6.51 -0.20
C GLU A 71 -6.05 -6.43 -0.84
N LEU A 72 -6.31 -5.36 -1.60
CA LEU A 72 -7.62 -5.00 -2.13
C LEU A 72 -7.50 -4.66 -3.62
N GLY A 73 -8.48 -5.07 -4.43
CA GLY A 73 -8.66 -4.54 -5.79
C GLY A 73 -9.16 -3.09 -5.77
N GLU A 74 -9.00 -2.35 -6.87
CA GLU A 74 -9.51 -0.97 -6.98
C GLU A 74 -11.03 -0.91 -6.77
N THR A 75 -11.75 -1.91 -7.27
CA THR A 75 -13.20 -2.05 -7.09
C THR A 75 -13.59 -2.46 -5.67
N GLU A 76 -12.65 -3.02 -4.88
CA GLU A 76 -12.88 -3.45 -3.50
C GLU A 76 -12.52 -2.38 -2.46
N ILE A 77 -11.97 -1.23 -2.88
CA ILE A 77 -11.65 -0.16 -1.96
C ILE A 77 -12.93 0.51 -1.45
N PRO A 78 -13.22 0.48 -0.14
CA PRO A 78 -14.34 1.21 0.42
C PRO A 78 -14.08 2.72 0.42
N ASP A 79 -15.15 3.52 0.33
CA ASP A 79 -15.05 4.98 0.42
C ASP A 79 -14.43 5.47 1.73
N THR A 80 -14.44 4.65 2.79
CA THR A 80 -13.76 4.92 4.07
C THR A 80 -12.25 5.11 3.89
N LEU A 81 -11.65 4.50 2.86
CA LEU A 81 -10.22 4.65 2.52
C LEU A 81 -9.89 5.96 1.79
N ARG A 82 -10.88 6.74 1.34
CA ARG A 82 -10.66 8.03 0.64
C ARG A 82 -9.67 8.97 1.34
N PRO A 83 -9.81 9.30 2.64
CA PRO A 83 -8.88 10.19 3.31
C PRO A 83 -7.42 9.71 3.25
N LEU A 84 -7.17 8.39 3.26
CA LEU A 84 -5.83 7.85 3.06
C LEU A 84 -5.36 8.06 1.62
N LEU A 85 -6.23 7.79 0.63
CA LEU A 85 -5.92 7.94 -0.79
C LEU A 85 -5.63 9.41 -1.17
N GLU A 86 -6.32 10.37 -0.56
CA GLU A 86 -6.09 11.81 -0.77
C GLU A 86 -4.72 12.27 -0.24
N LEU A 87 -4.16 11.58 0.75
CA LEU A 87 -2.83 11.84 1.29
C LEU A 87 -1.71 11.18 0.45
N LEU A 88 -2.03 10.18 -0.38
CA LEU A 88 -1.04 9.47 -1.20
C LEU A 88 -0.23 10.36 -2.15
N PRO A 89 -0.78 11.38 -2.85
CA PRO A 89 0.02 12.22 -3.75
C PRO A 89 1.05 13.08 -3.00
N GLY A 90 0.76 13.48 -1.76
CA GLY A 90 1.65 14.29 -0.93
C GLY A 90 2.75 13.49 -0.24
N HIS A 91 2.49 12.21 0.04
CA HIS A 91 3.40 11.32 0.78
C HIS A 91 3.97 10.16 -0.07
N GLY A 92 3.48 10.03 -1.29
CA GLY A 92 3.81 8.96 -2.23
C GLY A 92 5.03 9.31 -3.04
N ARG A 93 5.98 8.37 -3.09
CA ARG A 93 7.07 8.41 -4.05
C ARG A 93 6.72 7.44 -5.16
N ILE A 94 6.47 7.98 -6.35
CA ILE A 94 6.36 7.16 -7.55
C ILE A 94 7.73 6.53 -7.77
N ARG A 95 7.83 5.21 -7.55
CA ARG A 95 8.98 4.46 -8.01
C ARG A 95 8.59 3.79 -9.32
N PRO A 96 9.39 3.94 -10.40
CA PRO A 96 9.27 3.00 -11.50
C PRO A 96 9.48 1.61 -10.89
N ALA A 97 8.69 0.61 -11.29
CA ALA A 97 9.00 -0.78 -10.95
C ALA A 97 10.25 -1.18 -11.75
N SER A 98 11.40 -0.65 -11.38
CA SER A 98 12.65 -0.95 -12.06
C SER A 98 13.31 -2.12 -11.35
N GLY A 99 13.34 -3.27 -12.05
CA GLY A 99 14.26 -4.39 -11.76
C GLY A 99 13.62 -5.78 -11.86
N ALA A 100 13.19 -6.27 -13.03
CA ALA A 100 14.11 -7.08 -13.85
C ALA A 100 15.45 -6.37 -14.10
N ALA A 101 16.41 -6.58 -13.19
CA ALA A 101 17.87 -6.51 -13.38
C ALA A 101 18.58 -6.32 -12.02
N ALA A 102 18.79 -7.42 -11.31
CA ALA A 102 19.97 -7.62 -10.48
C ALA A 102 20.20 -9.13 -10.39
N SER A 103 20.66 -9.71 -11.49
CA SER A 103 21.57 -10.85 -11.41
C SER A 103 22.74 -10.39 -10.54
N GLY A 104 22.74 -10.77 -9.26
CA GLY A 104 23.94 -10.68 -8.43
C GLY A 104 25.04 -11.52 -9.08
N PRO A 105 26.30 -11.09 -9.05
CA PRO A 105 27.38 -11.83 -9.67
C PRO A 105 27.50 -13.20 -9.00
N GLN A 106 27.47 -14.26 -9.81
CA GLN A 106 27.95 -15.57 -9.38
C GLN A 106 29.46 -15.45 -9.21
N GLY A 107 29.86 -15.07 -8.00
CA GLY A 107 31.25 -14.96 -7.57
C GLY A 107 31.37 -15.58 -6.19
N ALA A 108 31.63 -16.88 -6.14
CA ALA A 108 32.24 -17.53 -4.98
C ALA A 108 33.15 -18.66 -5.50
N PRO A 109 34.47 -18.60 -5.24
CA PRO A 109 35.39 -19.70 -5.52
C PRO A 109 35.20 -20.80 -4.47
N PRO A 110 35.53 -22.05 -4.81
CA PRO A 110 36.86 -22.56 -4.44
C PRO A 110 37.65 -23.19 -5.58
#